data_AF-A0A2D8V9S3-F1
#
_entry.id   AF-A0A2D8V9S3-F1
#
_cell.length_a   1.000
_cell.length_b   1.000
_cell.length_c   1.000
_cell.angle_alpha   90.00
_cell.angle_beta   90.00
_cell.angle_gamma   90.00
#
_symmetry.space_group_name_H-M   'P 1'
#
loop_
_entity.id
_entity.type
_entity.pdbx_description
1 polymer ?
#
loop_
_entity_poly.entity_id
_entity_poly.type
_entity_poly.pdbx_seq_one_letter_code
_entity_poly.pdbx_strand_id
1 'polypeptide(L)'
;MHQNFEDNEYVKFLGALSDLNQPYSCTQWGNAPDGGYSQIVHDTGSSIYSMLTPNNYVPATVWIDHKMRVHDQMNTAGSWSISSRINSMLEGCGECRIDGELIDDYSAEGESYQQYCCEDFGGTYYEFSNIEDNYCQGSDATWISLCSSCTGTVDTDNDGLADECDDCLNMLGDLNDDMTVDVLDLVSLVNIILNVTSDVSTCMLTDGDINNDDIINIQDVILVINSILSVQIDFNKYQFN
;
A
#
# COMPACT_ATOMS: atom_id res chain seq x y z
N MET A 1 -7.00 13.39 -17.93
CA MET A 1 -6.99 11.99 -17.47
C MET A 1 -6.06 11.86 -16.29
N HIS A 2 -4.77 12.22 -16.40
CA HIS A 2 -3.89 12.22 -15.22
C HIS A 2 -4.46 13.08 -14.09
N GLN A 3 -5.02 14.26 -14.41
CA GLN A 3 -5.66 15.11 -13.41
C GLN A 3 -6.89 14.47 -12.74
N ASN A 4 -7.50 13.43 -13.32
CA ASN A 4 -8.64 12.76 -12.70
C ASN A 4 -8.21 11.82 -11.55
N PHE A 5 -6.92 11.48 -11.49
CA PHE A 5 -6.33 10.58 -10.50
C PHE A 5 -5.13 11.24 -9.80
N GLU A 6 -4.96 12.57 -9.94
CA GLU A 6 -3.77 13.25 -9.40
C GLU A 6 -3.73 13.23 -7.86
N ASP A 7 -4.91 13.27 -7.24
CA ASP A 7 -5.09 13.18 -5.79
C ASP A 7 -5.28 11.73 -5.29
N ASN A 8 -5.27 10.73 -6.19
CA ASN A 8 -5.36 9.34 -5.79
C ASN A 8 -3.95 8.81 -5.46
N GLU A 9 -3.70 8.54 -4.18
CA GLU A 9 -2.38 8.11 -3.70
C GLU A 9 -1.97 6.73 -4.23
N TYR A 10 -2.94 5.88 -4.58
CA TYR A 10 -2.75 4.51 -5.06
C TYR A 10 -2.50 4.41 -6.57
N VAL A 11 -2.71 5.49 -7.32
CA VAL A 11 -2.48 5.51 -8.78
C VAL A 11 -1.24 6.33 -9.10
N LYS A 12 -0.31 5.73 -9.84
CA LYS A 12 0.89 6.42 -10.32
C LYS A 12 1.03 6.27 -11.84
N PHE A 13 1.41 7.35 -12.50
CA PHE A 13 1.66 7.38 -13.94
C PHE A 13 3.15 7.51 -14.22
N LEU A 14 3.66 6.61 -15.06
CA LEU A 14 5.03 6.60 -15.52
C LEU A 14 5.08 6.65 -17.05
N GLY A 15 5.77 7.64 -17.58
CA GLY A 15 6.07 7.76 -19.01
C GLY A 15 7.46 7.23 -19.31
N ALA A 16 7.55 6.09 -20.02
CA ALA A 16 8.81 5.58 -20.55
C ALA A 16 9.15 6.32 -21.86
N LEU A 17 9.95 7.38 -21.75
CA LEU A 17 10.27 8.24 -22.88
C LEU A 17 11.27 7.55 -23.81
N SER A 18 10.81 7.23 -25.01
CA SER A 18 11.63 6.68 -26.09
C SER A 18 11.44 7.46 -27.40
N ASP A 19 12.45 7.39 -28.27
CA ASP A 19 12.44 7.92 -29.65
C ASP A 19 11.91 9.36 -29.79
N LEU A 20 12.55 10.29 -29.07
CA LEU A 20 12.17 11.71 -29.06
C LEU A 20 12.12 12.31 -30.48
N ASN A 21 10.97 12.91 -30.80
CA ASN A 21 10.65 13.50 -32.10
C ASN A 21 10.49 12.50 -33.25
N GLN A 22 10.30 11.22 -32.97
CA GLN A 22 10.05 10.17 -33.97
C GLN A 22 9.01 9.15 -33.43
N PRO A 23 7.71 9.29 -33.75
CA PRO A 23 7.04 10.43 -34.40
C PRO A 23 6.56 11.51 -33.42
N TYR A 24 6.72 11.31 -32.10
CA TYR A 24 6.14 12.18 -31.07
C TYR A 24 7.18 13.12 -30.44
N SER A 25 6.84 14.40 -30.33
CA SER A 25 7.62 15.41 -29.62
C SER A 25 7.57 15.24 -28.09
N CYS A 26 8.52 15.87 -27.38
CA CYS A 26 8.53 15.91 -25.91
C CYS A 26 7.19 16.40 -25.33
N THR A 27 6.60 17.44 -25.93
CA THR A 27 5.29 17.96 -25.51
C THR A 27 4.16 16.97 -25.72
N GLN A 28 4.20 16.15 -26.78
CA GLN A 28 3.19 15.12 -27.00
C GLN A 28 3.33 13.97 -25.99
N TRP A 29 4.56 13.56 -25.68
CA TRP A 29 4.83 12.60 -24.61
C TRP A 29 4.34 13.09 -23.25
N GLY A 30 4.67 14.33 -22.87
CA GLY A 30 4.23 14.91 -21.60
C GLY A 30 2.72 15.19 -21.51
N ASN A 31 1.99 15.15 -22.62
CA ASN A 31 0.55 15.35 -22.65
C ASN A 31 -0.23 14.08 -22.99
N ALA A 32 0.41 12.93 -23.18
CA ALA A 32 -0.32 11.69 -23.44
C ALA A 32 -0.98 11.19 -22.14
N PRO A 33 -2.27 10.79 -22.15
CA PRO A 33 -3.22 10.83 -23.27
C PRO A 33 -3.91 12.19 -23.47
N ASP A 34 -4.07 13.02 -22.43
CA ASP A 34 -4.81 14.30 -22.49
C ASP A 34 -4.30 15.38 -21.51
N GLY A 35 -3.03 15.27 -21.08
CA GLY A 35 -2.36 16.23 -20.19
C GLY A 35 -2.21 15.76 -18.73
N GLY A 36 -1.35 16.46 -18.00
CA GLY A 36 -1.02 16.20 -16.59
C GLY A 36 0.34 15.52 -16.40
N TYR A 37 1.01 15.84 -15.29
CA TYR A 37 2.39 15.42 -15.04
C TYR A 37 2.44 13.93 -14.66
N SER A 38 2.99 13.09 -15.55
CA SER A 38 3.50 11.76 -15.18
C SER A 38 4.98 11.84 -14.84
N GLN A 39 5.49 10.98 -13.98
CA GLN A 39 6.93 10.82 -13.84
C GLN A 39 7.51 10.31 -15.17
N ILE A 40 8.48 11.02 -15.75
CA ILE A 40 9.11 10.62 -17.01
C ILE A 40 10.43 9.93 -16.71
N VAL A 41 10.58 8.71 -17.22
CA VAL A 41 11.83 7.93 -17.15
C VAL A 41 12.43 7.83 -18.53
N HIS A 42 13.75 8.00 -18.61
CA HIS A 42 14.50 7.97 -19.86
C HIS A 42 14.71 6.53 -20.34
N ASP A 43 13.98 6.13 -21.39
CA ASP A 43 14.03 4.79 -22.00
C ASP A 43 14.51 4.85 -23.46
N THR A 44 15.62 5.55 -23.72
CA THR A 44 16.14 5.72 -25.10
C THR A 44 16.58 4.42 -25.77
N GLY A 45 16.78 3.35 -25.01
CA GLY A 45 17.01 2.00 -25.54
C GLY A 45 15.74 1.19 -25.79
N SER A 46 14.55 1.76 -25.54
CA SER A 46 13.25 1.07 -25.62
C SER A 46 13.21 -0.23 -24.79
N SER A 47 13.95 -0.24 -23.67
CA SER A 47 14.10 -1.41 -22.81
C SER A 47 12.82 -1.71 -22.03
N ILE A 48 12.20 -0.68 -21.46
CA ILE A 48 10.91 -0.80 -20.75
C ILE A 48 9.81 -1.17 -21.75
N TYR A 49 9.81 -0.50 -22.91
CA TYR A 49 8.90 -0.83 -24.00
C TYR A 49 8.99 -2.31 -24.42
N SER A 50 10.21 -2.80 -24.64
CA SER A 50 10.46 -4.18 -25.06
C SER A 50 10.14 -5.20 -23.96
N MET A 51 10.26 -4.80 -22.69
CA MET A 51 9.94 -5.67 -21.56
C MET A 51 8.43 -5.84 -21.38
N LEU A 52 7.68 -4.73 -21.42
CA LEU A 52 6.27 -4.72 -21.02
C LEU A 52 5.29 -4.78 -22.20
N THR A 53 5.70 -4.31 -23.37
CA THR A 53 4.84 -4.16 -24.56
C THR A 53 5.55 -4.56 -25.87
N PRO A 54 6.32 -5.66 -25.94
CA PRO A 54 7.20 -5.98 -27.07
C PRO A 54 6.50 -6.10 -28.43
N ASN A 55 5.21 -6.46 -28.45
CA ASN A 55 4.43 -6.69 -29.66
C ASN A 55 3.39 -5.60 -29.94
N ASN A 56 3.46 -4.47 -29.22
CA ASN A 56 2.47 -3.41 -29.33
C ASN A 56 2.87 -2.36 -30.38
N TYR A 57 2.00 -1.38 -30.62
CA TYR A 57 2.34 -0.19 -31.41
C TYR A 57 2.62 1.00 -30.49
N VAL A 58 3.56 1.86 -30.87
CA VAL A 58 3.88 3.10 -30.15
C VAL A 58 2.86 4.20 -30.52
N PRO A 59 2.27 4.92 -29.55
CA PRO A 59 2.48 4.80 -28.11
C PRO A 59 1.67 3.63 -27.54
N ALA A 60 2.33 2.86 -26.67
CA ALA A 60 1.71 1.78 -25.92
C ALA A 60 1.41 2.24 -24.49
N THR A 61 0.31 1.75 -23.93
CA THR A 61 -0.06 1.91 -22.54
C THR A 61 -0.15 0.51 -21.93
N VAL A 62 0.44 0.34 -20.76
CA VAL A 62 0.41 -0.88 -19.96
C VAL A 62 -0.09 -0.53 -18.58
N TRP A 63 -0.95 -1.39 -18.03
CA TRP A 63 -1.46 -1.28 -16.67
C TRP A 63 -0.76 -2.34 -15.83
N ILE A 64 -0.15 -1.93 -14.72
CA ILE A 64 0.52 -2.80 -13.78
C ILE A 64 -0.23 -2.70 -12.46
N ASP A 65 -0.63 -3.84 -11.90
CA ASP A 65 -1.37 -3.91 -10.64
C ASP A 65 -0.46 -3.80 -9.41
N HIS A 66 -1.06 -3.75 -8.22
CA HIS A 66 -0.36 -3.69 -6.93
C HIS A 66 0.49 -4.95 -6.64
N LYS A 67 0.28 -6.06 -7.38
CA LYS A 67 1.08 -7.28 -7.30
C LYS A 67 2.23 -7.30 -8.32
N MET A 68 2.50 -6.17 -8.98
CA MET A 68 3.53 -6.01 -10.01
C MET A 68 3.34 -6.90 -11.24
N ARG A 69 2.09 -7.19 -11.62
CA ARG A 69 1.73 -7.98 -12.80
C ARG A 69 1.13 -7.07 -13.87
N VAL A 70 1.32 -7.44 -15.14
CA VAL A 70 0.66 -6.73 -16.25
C VAL A 70 -0.82 -7.10 -16.26
N HIS A 71 -1.66 -6.14 -15.89
CA HIS A 71 -3.12 -6.28 -15.87
C HIS A 71 -3.71 -6.21 -17.30
N ASP A 72 -3.29 -5.22 -18.08
CA ASP A 72 -3.72 -5.06 -19.48
C ASP A 72 -2.63 -4.30 -20.27
N GLN A 73 -2.72 -4.33 -21.60
CA GLN A 73 -1.89 -3.52 -22.49
C GLN A 73 -2.63 -3.18 -23.79
N MET A 74 -2.46 -1.96 -24.29
CA MET A 74 -3.00 -1.56 -25.60
C MET A 74 -2.20 -0.42 -26.23
N ASN A 75 -2.33 -0.24 -27.53
CA ASN A 75 -1.81 0.94 -28.23
C ASN A 75 -2.85 2.06 -28.28
N THR A 76 -2.38 3.30 -28.29
CA THR A 76 -3.23 4.49 -28.53
C THR A 76 -4.44 4.53 -27.59
N ALA A 77 -4.23 4.22 -26.31
CA ALA A 77 -5.29 4.18 -25.32
C ALA A 77 -5.93 5.58 -25.14
N GLY A 78 -7.25 5.67 -25.32
CA GLY A 78 -8.01 6.89 -25.01
C GLY A 78 -8.30 7.02 -23.52
N SER A 79 -8.66 8.23 -23.07
CA SER A 79 -8.91 8.52 -21.65
C SER A 79 -9.93 7.57 -21.01
N TRP A 80 -11.00 7.20 -21.73
CA TRP A 80 -12.00 6.25 -21.21
C TRP A 80 -11.40 4.86 -20.96
N SER A 81 -10.65 4.33 -21.92
CA SER A 81 -10.01 3.01 -21.77
C SER A 81 -9.06 3.04 -20.57
N ILE A 82 -8.26 4.09 -20.43
CA ILE A 82 -7.32 4.24 -19.32
C ILE A 82 -8.04 4.31 -17.98
N SER A 83 -9.03 5.17 -17.83
CA SER A 83 -9.82 5.27 -16.60
C SER A 83 -10.53 3.96 -16.26
N SER A 84 -11.09 3.25 -17.24
CA SER A 84 -11.79 1.99 -17.00
C SER A 84 -10.87 0.90 -16.45
N ARG A 85 -9.62 0.77 -16.94
CA ARG A 85 -8.66 -0.21 -16.40
C ARG A 85 -8.11 0.22 -15.04
N ILE A 86 -7.88 1.52 -14.82
CA ILE A 86 -7.48 2.01 -13.51
C ILE A 86 -8.55 1.69 -12.46
N ASN A 87 -9.82 1.97 -12.76
CA ASN A 87 -10.91 1.67 -11.83
C ASN A 87 -11.05 0.17 -11.58
N SER A 88 -10.89 -0.68 -12.60
CA SER A 88 -10.89 -2.13 -12.42
C SER A 88 -9.71 -2.62 -11.55
N MET A 89 -8.52 -2.05 -11.71
CA MET A 89 -7.39 -2.36 -10.83
C MET A 89 -7.60 -1.85 -9.40
N LEU A 90 -8.25 -0.70 -9.20
CA LEU A 90 -8.61 -0.21 -7.87
C LEU A 90 -9.64 -1.13 -7.20
N GLU A 91 -10.59 -1.69 -7.96
CA GLU A 91 -11.53 -2.73 -7.46
C GLU A 91 -10.80 -3.95 -6.93
N GLY A 92 -9.88 -4.47 -7.75
CA GLY A 92 -9.12 -5.65 -7.43
C GLY A 92 -7.91 -5.37 -6.55
N CYS A 93 -7.75 -4.12 -6.08
CA CYS A 93 -6.65 -3.75 -5.22
C CYS A 93 -6.97 -4.15 -3.78
N GLY A 94 -6.72 -5.43 -3.50
CA GLY A 94 -6.92 -5.99 -2.20
C GLY A 94 -6.48 -7.44 -2.12
N GLU A 95 -6.62 -7.98 -0.92
CA GLU A 95 -6.29 -9.34 -0.58
C GLU A 95 -7.49 -10.08 -0.02
N CYS A 96 -7.65 -11.33 -0.46
CA CYS A 96 -8.58 -12.25 0.16
C CYS A 96 -7.89 -13.04 1.27
N ARG A 97 -8.47 -13.07 2.47
CA ARG A 97 -7.92 -13.80 3.60
C ARG A 97 -8.93 -14.68 4.29
N ILE A 98 -8.48 -15.84 4.76
CA ILE A 98 -9.25 -16.74 5.63
C ILE A 98 -8.41 -17.01 6.87
N ASP A 99 -8.95 -16.70 8.04
CA ASP A 99 -8.24 -16.85 9.31
C ASP A 99 -6.80 -16.25 9.31
N GLY A 100 -6.62 -15.15 8.57
CA GLY A 100 -5.33 -14.44 8.43
C GLY A 100 -4.43 -14.93 7.29
N GLU A 101 -4.71 -16.09 6.70
CA GLU A 101 -3.94 -16.65 5.58
C GLU A 101 -4.36 -16.04 4.24
N LEU A 102 -3.37 -15.69 3.41
CA LEU A 102 -3.59 -15.14 2.07
C LEU A 102 -4.09 -16.22 1.11
N ILE A 103 -5.19 -15.94 0.41
CA ILE A 103 -5.69 -16.77 -0.67
C ILE A 103 -5.11 -16.26 -2.00
N ASP A 104 -4.84 -17.16 -2.94
CA ASP A 104 -4.45 -16.78 -4.29
C ASP A 104 -5.68 -16.46 -5.14
N ASP A 105 -5.50 -15.56 -6.12
CA ASP A 105 -6.56 -15.18 -7.04
C ASP A 105 -6.81 -16.29 -8.09
N TYR A 106 -7.95 -16.98 -7.96
CA TYR A 106 -8.46 -17.99 -8.89
C TYR A 106 -9.76 -17.55 -9.58
N SER A 107 -10.02 -16.24 -9.64
CA SER A 107 -11.21 -15.67 -10.30
C SER A 107 -11.36 -16.14 -11.75
N ALA A 108 -12.61 -16.37 -12.16
CA ALA A 108 -12.95 -16.69 -13.53
C ALA A 108 -12.82 -15.46 -14.46
N GLU A 109 -12.84 -15.69 -15.78
CA GLU A 109 -12.81 -14.59 -16.75
C GLU A 109 -14.02 -13.66 -16.56
N GLY A 110 -13.74 -12.40 -16.22
CA GLY A 110 -14.77 -11.38 -15.98
C GLY A 110 -15.28 -11.30 -14.54
N GLU A 111 -14.73 -12.10 -13.63
CA GLU A 111 -14.97 -12.03 -12.20
C GLU A 111 -13.86 -11.20 -11.52
N SER A 112 -14.20 -10.35 -10.55
CA SER A 112 -13.21 -9.62 -9.76
C SER A 112 -12.65 -10.50 -8.65
N TYR A 113 -11.41 -10.25 -8.23
CA TYR A 113 -10.80 -11.00 -7.13
C TYR A 113 -11.59 -10.84 -5.81
N GLN A 114 -12.21 -9.67 -5.60
CA GLN A 114 -13.10 -9.42 -4.46
C GLN A 114 -14.38 -10.26 -4.54
N GLN A 115 -14.99 -10.38 -5.73
CA GLN A 115 -16.16 -11.24 -5.94
C GLN A 115 -15.80 -12.69 -5.66
N TYR A 116 -14.69 -13.19 -6.22
CA TYR A 116 -14.18 -14.52 -5.93
C TYR A 116 -14.00 -14.74 -4.42
N CYS A 117 -13.35 -13.79 -3.74
CA CYS A 117 -13.17 -13.84 -2.29
C CYS A 117 -14.49 -13.93 -1.51
N CYS A 118 -15.58 -13.38 -2.05
CA CYS A 118 -16.86 -13.44 -1.41
C CYS A 118 -17.59 -14.76 -1.69
N GLU A 119 -17.80 -15.07 -2.96
CA GLU A 119 -18.75 -16.11 -3.38
C GLU A 119 -18.18 -17.52 -3.20
N ASP A 120 -16.88 -17.72 -3.44
CA ASP A 120 -16.24 -19.05 -3.33
C ASP A 120 -16.14 -19.52 -1.87
N PHE A 121 -16.25 -18.60 -0.92
CA PHE A 121 -16.20 -18.87 0.52
C PHE A 121 -17.56 -18.66 1.20
N GLY A 122 -18.65 -18.84 0.44
CA GLY A 122 -20.01 -18.97 0.97
C GLY A 122 -20.79 -17.66 1.15
N GLY A 123 -20.18 -16.52 0.79
CA GLY A 123 -20.83 -15.22 0.84
C GLY A 123 -21.73 -14.92 -0.36
N THR A 124 -22.38 -13.77 -0.29
CA THR A 124 -23.09 -13.14 -1.41
C THR A 124 -22.43 -11.80 -1.71
N TYR A 125 -21.97 -11.62 -2.95
CA TYR A 125 -21.34 -10.38 -3.40
C TYR A 125 -22.40 -9.38 -3.89
N TYR A 126 -22.26 -8.11 -3.49
CA TYR A 126 -23.14 -7.03 -3.91
C TYR A 126 -22.33 -5.98 -4.68
N GLU A 127 -22.59 -5.89 -5.98
CA GLU A 127 -21.93 -4.95 -6.89
C GLU A 127 -22.78 -3.69 -7.13
N PHE A 128 -22.15 -2.53 -7.12
CA PHE A 128 -22.72 -1.21 -7.35
C PHE A 128 -21.91 -0.42 -8.38
N SER A 129 -22.51 0.65 -8.90
CA SER A 129 -21.82 1.52 -9.87
C SER A 129 -20.62 2.26 -9.27
N ASN A 130 -20.65 2.51 -7.96
CA ASN A 130 -19.50 3.00 -7.22
C ASN A 130 -18.83 1.81 -6.55
N ILE A 131 -17.54 1.67 -6.82
CA ILE A 131 -16.76 0.50 -6.48
C ILE A 131 -16.49 0.41 -4.98
N GLU A 132 -16.44 1.57 -4.31
CA GLU A 132 -16.31 1.70 -2.86
C GLU A 132 -17.57 1.21 -2.13
N ASP A 133 -18.70 1.11 -2.83
CA ASP A 133 -19.94 0.59 -2.27
C ASP A 133 -20.06 -0.94 -2.44
N ASN A 134 -19.13 -1.58 -3.17
CA ASN A 134 -19.13 -3.03 -3.34
C ASN A 134 -18.80 -3.71 -2.01
N TYR A 135 -19.60 -4.69 -1.60
CA TYR A 135 -19.36 -5.40 -0.33
C TYR A 135 -19.76 -6.87 -0.41
N CYS A 136 -19.21 -7.63 0.52
CA CYS A 136 -19.51 -9.05 0.71
C CYS A 136 -20.34 -9.27 1.97
N GLN A 137 -21.33 -10.16 1.91
CA GLN A 137 -22.08 -10.58 3.10
C GLN A 137 -21.99 -12.10 3.32
N GLY A 138 -21.55 -12.49 4.51
CA GLY A 138 -21.63 -13.87 4.99
C GLY A 138 -20.58 -14.84 4.43
N SER A 139 -19.47 -14.33 3.89
CA SER A 139 -18.32 -15.14 3.50
C SER A 139 -17.49 -15.53 4.72
N ASP A 140 -16.89 -16.73 4.67
CA ASP A 140 -15.84 -17.15 5.60
C ASP A 140 -14.50 -16.43 5.32
N ALA A 141 -14.36 -15.85 4.13
CA ALA A 141 -13.21 -15.05 3.75
C ALA A 141 -13.48 -13.55 3.92
N THR A 142 -12.41 -12.82 4.22
CA THR A 142 -12.40 -11.37 4.38
C THR A 142 -11.64 -10.74 3.23
N TRP A 143 -12.28 -9.76 2.57
CA TRP A 143 -11.59 -8.89 1.62
C TRP A 143 -10.97 -7.71 2.36
N ILE A 144 -9.67 -7.52 2.18
CA ILE A 144 -8.93 -6.36 2.68
C ILE A 144 -8.60 -5.50 1.48
N SER A 145 -9.25 -4.34 1.39
CA SER A 145 -8.96 -3.36 0.35
C SER A 145 -7.64 -2.65 0.65
N LEU A 146 -6.73 -2.62 -0.33
CA LEU A 146 -5.40 -1.99 -0.22
C LEU A 146 -5.32 -0.64 -0.94
N CYS A 147 -6.34 -0.28 -1.73
CA CYS A 147 -6.38 0.99 -2.47
C CYS A 147 -7.66 1.81 -2.23
N SER A 148 -8.33 1.61 -1.09
CA SER A 148 -9.43 2.47 -0.65
C SER A 148 -8.91 3.49 0.35
N SER A 149 -9.48 4.69 0.33
CA SER A 149 -9.35 5.62 1.44
C SER A 149 -9.83 4.94 2.73
N CYS A 150 -9.10 5.17 3.83
CA CYS A 150 -9.54 4.67 5.11
C CYS A 150 -10.89 5.29 5.49
N THR A 151 -11.90 4.45 5.71
CA THR A 151 -13.28 4.89 6.01
C THR A 151 -13.58 4.94 7.51
N GLY A 152 -12.63 4.54 8.35
CA GLY A 152 -12.82 4.55 9.79
C GLY A 152 -12.93 5.98 10.36
N THR A 153 -13.61 6.10 11.49
CA THR A 153 -13.76 7.38 12.21
C THR A 153 -13.18 7.37 13.62
N VAL A 154 -12.73 6.20 14.07
CA VAL A 154 -12.08 6.01 15.36
C VAL A 154 -10.58 5.99 15.08
N ASP A 155 -9.85 6.84 15.78
CA ASP A 155 -8.41 7.06 15.66
C ASP A 155 -7.92 7.17 17.12
N THR A 156 -7.53 6.02 17.67
CA THR A 156 -7.27 5.82 19.10
C THR A 156 -5.93 6.42 19.53
N ASP A 157 -4.95 6.40 18.65
CA ASP A 157 -3.59 6.88 18.86
C ASP A 157 -3.33 8.31 18.31
N ASN A 158 -4.26 8.83 17.51
CA ASN A 158 -4.26 10.19 16.97
C ASN A 158 -3.14 10.51 15.96
N ASP A 159 -2.73 9.52 15.17
CA ASP A 159 -1.79 9.71 14.07
C ASP A 159 -2.45 10.19 12.76
N GLY A 160 -3.79 10.16 12.71
CA GLY A 160 -4.58 10.60 11.57
C GLY A 160 -4.95 9.49 10.58
N LEU A 161 -4.59 8.24 10.86
CA LEU A 161 -5.20 7.03 10.31
C LEU A 161 -6.33 6.59 11.26
N ALA A 162 -7.32 5.86 10.74
CA ALA A 162 -8.37 5.31 11.61
C ALA A 162 -8.00 3.87 11.98
N ASP A 163 -8.31 3.44 13.21
CA ASP A 163 -8.00 2.11 13.75
C ASP A 163 -8.38 0.95 12.81
N GLU A 164 -9.46 1.12 12.03
CA GLU A 164 -9.93 0.11 11.06
C GLU A 164 -8.99 -0.11 9.88
N CYS A 165 -8.06 0.82 9.63
CA CYS A 165 -7.07 0.76 8.57
C CYS A 165 -5.66 1.11 9.06
N ASP A 166 -5.46 1.17 10.37
CA ASP A 166 -4.15 1.29 10.97
C ASP A 166 -3.73 -0.08 11.50
N ASP A 167 -3.04 -0.81 10.63
CA ASP A 167 -2.47 -2.12 10.96
C ASP A 167 -1.45 -2.05 12.11
N CYS A 168 -1.02 -0.84 12.52
CA CYS A 168 0.01 -0.61 13.52
C CYS A 168 -0.38 0.27 14.71
N LEU A 169 -1.54 0.92 14.66
CA LEU A 169 -1.97 1.93 15.65
C LEU A 169 -0.86 2.97 15.97
N ASN A 170 0.11 3.11 15.06
CA ASN A 170 1.52 3.54 15.20
C ASN A 170 1.97 4.01 16.61
N MET A 171 1.79 3.14 17.61
CA MET A 171 1.95 3.50 19.02
C MET A 171 3.35 3.16 19.50
N LEU A 172 4.28 4.11 19.37
CA LEU A 172 5.68 3.93 19.78
C LEU A 172 5.83 3.27 21.16
N GLY A 173 6.46 2.10 21.17
CA GLY A 173 6.71 1.27 22.33
C GLY A 173 5.65 0.22 22.64
N ASP A 174 4.57 0.12 21.88
CA ASP A 174 3.58 -0.96 21.90
C ASP A 174 3.93 -1.96 20.79
N LEU A 175 4.70 -3.01 21.11
CA LEU A 175 5.23 -3.95 20.13
C LEU A 175 4.31 -5.16 19.92
N ASN A 176 3.30 -5.34 20.77
CA ASN A 176 2.32 -6.41 20.61
C ASN A 176 0.92 -5.90 20.22
N ASP A 177 0.82 -4.62 19.87
CA ASP A 177 -0.37 -3.92 19.36
C ASP A 177 -1.60 -4.12 20.25
N ASP A 178 -1.41 -4.12 21.57
CA ASP A 178 -2.50 -4.33 22.54
C ASP A 178 -3.06 -3.04 23.15
N MET A 179 -2.64 -1.89 22.59
CA MET A 179 -2.95 -0.53 22.99
C MET A 179 -2.39 -0.15 24.37
N THR A 180 -1.46 -0.94 24.90
CA THR A 180 -0.85 -0.68 26.20
C THR A 180 0.65 -0.93 26.23
N VAL A 181 1.42 0.14 26.38
CA VAL A 181 2.87 0.03 26.62
C VAL A 181 3.15 -0.50 28.02
N ASP A 182 3.51 -1.78 28.11
CA ASP A 182 3.81 -2.50 29.33
C ASP A 182 5.06 -3.42 29.24
N VAL A 183 5.22 -4.31 30.21
CA VAL A 183 6.40 -5.19 30.27
C VAL A 183 6.45 -6.22 29.13
N LEU A 184 5.31 -6.53 28.49
CA LEU A 184 5.22 -7.43 27.36
C LEU A 184 5.91 -6.85 26.13
N ASP A 185 5.80 -5.54 25.89
CA ASP A 185 6.51 -4.85 24.81
C ASP A 185 8.01 -4.91 24.99
N LEU A 186 8.47 -4.73 26.22
CA LEU A 186 9.88 -4.83 26.55
C LEU A 186 10.43 -6.23 26.27
N VAL A 187 9.64 -7.27 26.50
CA VAL A 187 10.01 -8.65 26.16
C VAL A 187 10.13 -8.81 24.65
N SER A 188 9.16 -8.30 23.88
CA SER A 188 9.18 -8.31 22.41
C SER A 188 10.39 -7.56 21.86
N LEU A 189 10.67 -6.37 22.39
CA LEU A 189 11.79 -5.52 21.99
C LEU A 189 13.15 -6.20 22.26
N VAL A 190 13.30 -6.84 23.42
CA VAL A 190 14.50 -7.62 23.74
C VAL A 190 14.65 -8.83 22.82
N ASN A 191 13.56 -9.50 22.45
CA ASN A 191 13.62 -10.63 21.51
C ASN A 191 14.06 -10.19 20.11
N ILE A 192 13.67 -8.99 19.66
CA ILE A 192 14.16 -8.37 18.42
C ILE A 192 15.68 -8.12 18.52
N ILE A 193 16.14 -7.47 19.60
CA ILE A 193 17.57 -7.16 19.82
C ILE A 193 18.42 -8.45 19.87
N LEU A 194 17.90 -9.51 20.49
CA LEU A 194 18.56 -10.80 20.61
C LEU A 194 18.42 -11.68 19.35
N ASN A 195 17.68 -11.22 18.34
CA ASN A 195 17.38 -11.94 17.10
C ASN A 195 16.78 -13.34 17.37
N VAL A 196 15.84 -13.40 18.32
CA VAL A 196 15.13 -14.62 18.73
C VAL A 196 13.83 -14.79 17.95
N THR A 197 13.21 -13.69 17.52
CA THR A 197 11.99 -13.68 16.70
C THR A 197 12.33 -13.88 15.22
N SER A 198 11.72 -14.87 14.57
CA SER A 198 11.93 -15.15 13.14
C SER A 198 11.11 -14.27 12.21
N ASP A 199 9.98 -13.77 12.71
CA ASP A 199 8.97 -13.05 11.93
C ASP A 199 8.67 -11.72 12.62
N VAL A 200 9.62 -10.78 12.51
CA VAL A 200 9.43 -9.41 13.00
C VAL A 200 8.66 -8.64 11.94
N SER A 201 7.47 -8.13 12.28
CA SER A 201 6.68 -7.30 11.37
C SER A 201 7.33 -5.93 11.20
N THR A 202 7.01 -5.24 10.09
CA THR A 202 7.40 -3.82 9.91
C THR A 202 6.85 -2.94 11.03
N CYS A 203 5.69 -3.29 11.57
CA CYS A 203 5.07 -2.65 12.71
C CYS A 203 5.96 -2.65 13.94
N MET A 204 6.33 -3.85 14.39
CA MET A 204 7.22 -4.08 15.52
C MET A 204 8.58 -3.37 15.37
N LEU A 205 9.05 -3.17 14.13
CA LEU A 205 10.27 -2.42 13.88
C LEU A 205 10.08 -0.92 14.08
N THR A 206 8.97 -0.37 13.60
CA THR A 206 8.60 1.04 13.78
C THR A 206 8.35 1.35 15.26
N ASP A 207 7.52 0.57 15.94
CA ASP A 207 7.20 0.81 17.36
C ASP A 207 8.37 0.51 18.30
N GLY A 208 9.29 -0.34 17.86
CA GLY A 208 10.53 -0.65 18.56
C GLY A 208 11.60 0.43 18.47
N ASP A 209 11.53 1.35 17.50
CA ASP A 209 12.49 2.45 17.30
C ASP A 209 11.98 3.77 17.92
N ILE A 210 11.99 3.82 19.25
CA ILE A 210 11.32 4.90 20.01
C ILE A 210 12.06 6.23 19.88
N ASN A 211 13.37 6.21 19.64
CA ASN A 211 14.13 7.43 19.41
C ASN A 211 14.19 7.86 17.93
N ASN A 212 13.58 7.09 17.01
CA ASN A 212 13.54 7.32 15.57
C ASN A 212 14.94 7.49 14.95
N ASP A 213 15.89 6.62 15.32
CA ASP A 213 17.26 6.63 14.77
C ASP A 213 17.53 5.50 13.76
N ASP A 214 16.50 4.77 13.36
CA ASP A 214 16.49 3.58 12.50
C ASP A 214 17.26 2.39 13.10
N ILE A 215 17.63 2.42 14.40
CA ILE A 215 18.44 1.38 15.05
C ILE A 215 17.80 0.95 16.37
N ILE A 216 17.11 -0.19 16.34
CA ILE A 216 16.60 -0.83 17.56
C ILE A 216 17.75 -1.36 18.42
N ASN A 217 17.93 -0.77 19.59
CA ASN A 217 18.98 -1.12 20.54
C ASN A 217 18.58 -0.87 22.01
N ILE A 218 19.57 -0.89 22.90
CA ILE A 218 19.34 -0.70 24.33
C ILE A 218 18.77 0.69 24.68
N GLN A 219 18.96 1.68 23.81
CA GLN A 219 18.39 3.02 23.99
C GLN A 219 16.86 2.98 23.95
N ASP A 220 16.27 2.22 23.02
CA ASP A 220 14.82 2.06 22.90
C ASP A 220 14.23 1.32 24.10
N VAL A 221 14.93 0.29 24.58
CA VAL A 221 14.54 -0.42 25.82
C VAL A 221 14.45 0.53 27.00
N ILE A 222 15.40 1.46 27.12
CA ILE A 222 15.36 2.47 28.19
C ILE A 222 14.15 3.40 28.02
N LEU A 223 13.79 3.74 26.78
CA LEU A 223 12.64 4.60 26.49
C LEU A 223 11.31 3.90 26.80
N VAL A 224 11.14 2.62 26.45
CA VAL A 224 9.98 1.80 26.88
C VAL A 224 9.87 1.80 28.40
N ILE A 225 10.97 1.48 29.12
CA ILE A 225 10.98 1.46 30.59
C ILE A 225 10.54 2.80 31.16
N ASN A 226 11.03 3.91 30.61
CA ASN A 226 10.66 5.24 31.08
C ASN A 226 9.17 5.54 30.83
N SER A 227 8.62 5.07 29.71
CA SER A 227 7.20 5.15 29.38
C SER A 227 6.35 4.39 30.42
N ILE A 228 6.66 3.10 30.65
CA ILE A 228 5.97 2.24 31.63
C ILE A 228 6.01 2.84 33.03
N LEU A 229 7.18 3.31 33.45
CA LEU A 229 7.37 3.86 34.80
C LEU A 229 6.85 5.29 34.95
N SER A 230 6.40 5.93 33.86
CA SER A 230 6.05 7.35 33.82
C SER A 230 7.16 8.25 34.40
N VAL A 231 8.42 7.85 34.24
CA VAL A 231 9.58 8.59 34.74
C VAL A 231 10.05 9.52 33.63
N GLN A 232 9.64 10.79 33.67
CA GLN A 232 10.38 11.82 32.95
C GLN A 232 11.77 11.93 33.55
N ILE A 233 12.78 11.39 32.86
CA ILE A 233 14.18 11.62 33.21
C ILE A 233 14.48 13.10 32.92
N ASP A 234 14.51 13.91 33.99
CA ASP A 234 15.06 15.26 33.92
C ASP A 234 16.58 15.18 33.73
N PHE A 235 17.03 15.19 32.47
CA PHE A 235 18.45 15.18 32.12
C PHE A 235 19.22 16.39 32.69
N ASN A 236 18.54 17.49 33.08
CA ASN A 236 19.19 18.63 33.72
C ASN A 236 19.60 18.34 35.17
N LYS A 237 19.01 17.32 35.80
CA LYS A 237 19.33 16.93 37.18
C LYS A 237 20.67 16.19 37.31
N TYR A 238 21.19 15.66 36.20
CA TYR A 238 22.43 14.88 36.17
C TYR A 238 23.61 15.63 35.53
N GLN A 239 23.44 16.90 35.17
CA GLN A 239 24.57 17.76 34.83
C GLN A 239 25.27 18.20 36.12
N PHE A 240 26.37 17.53 36.44
CA PHE A 240 27.31 18.03 37.44
C PHE A 240 28.05 19.23 36.83
N ASN A 241 27.88 20.42 37.42
CA ASN A 241 28.70 21.60 37.13
C ASN A 241 30.19 21.35 37.39
#